data_AF-A0A4Q6AV30-F1
#
_entry.id   AF-A0A4Q6AV30-F1
#
_cell.length_a   1.000
_cell.length_b   1.000
_cell.length_c   1.000
_cell.angle_alpha   90.00
_cell.angle_beta   90.00
_cell.angle_gamma   90.00
#
_symmetry.space_group_name_H-M   'P 1'
#
loop_
_entity.id
_entity.type
_entity.pdbx_description
1 polymer ?
#
loop_
_entity_poly.entity_id
_entity_poly.type
_entity_poly.pdbx_seq_one_letter_code
_entity_poly.pdbx_strand_id
1 'polypeptide(L)'
;MKLSIIVFLLFQLLFLGCLPRPATPDLSRHSDDSNPGIDPPTPGKGTDPGTQDPDNPSVGSNPVDPAGPGSTPVTTGGVAKAPLVQTSPRFDEVTWLTSHNAFVNKGDEPGWLVENQSRSLQYQLDNGVTAFMLDIHVDAGQAVLCHGKCSGFPSNLYKKMDLIAYLNRIGDFLNKHPEAILTVIFEDYTGINELRAALDKAPSFRDRIYDPYKADVRNKGWPRLDAMIKDNKRLLVISDRSDKKDLGVAYAQDFTVENYWSLGKEGKDIICKTRWDNIPLNRTDGKFAYLFVMNHFRDIPTSAFSAADNKIDVLWSRINDQCSPAAEKKANFLAVDHFDEADWGARKVVAELNERVAIVYADNDLKGKMQMLKPGKYLAKDLSFGEDQINSIKVSAKSRVKLYADDNYKNLLIELTEDSKNLGDKADKASSIIVERE
;
A
#
# COMPACT_ATOMS: atom_id res chain seq x y z
N MET A 1 -1.53 42.29 -20.16
CA MET A 1 -1.87 41.27 -21.17
C MET A 1 -0.68 40.43 -21.67
N LYS A 2 0.42 41.00 -22.21
CA LYS A 2 1.51 40.15 -22.76
C LYS A 2 2.26 39.26 -21.75
N LEU A 3 2.35 39.67 -20.47
CA LEU A 3 3.08 38.89 -19.45
C LEU A 3 2.38 37.57 -19.07
N SER A 4 1.05 37.54 -19.04
CA SER A 4 0.27 36.34 -18.70
C SER A 4 0.42 35.21 -19.72
N ILE A 5 0.64 35.53 -20.99
CA ILE A 5 0.76 34.54 -22.07
C ILE A 5 2.08 33.77 -21.99
N ILE A 6 3.17 34.45 -21.62
CA ILE A 6 4.50 33.82 -21.43
C ILE A 6 4.47 32.86 -20.24
N VAL A 7 3.81 33.25 -19.14
CA VAL A 7 3.58 32.37 -17.99
C VAL A 7 2.75 31.14 -18.39
N PHE A 8 1.66 31.32 -19.14
CA PHE A 8 0.82 30.20 -19.62
C PHE A 8 1.57 29.21 -20.53
N LEU A 9 2.44 29.69 -21.41
CA LEU A 9 3.24 28.86 -22.31
C LEU A 9 4.39 28.12 -21.59
N LEU A 10 5.04 28.75 -20.61
CA LEU A 10 5.99 28.08 -19.73
C LEU A 10 5.31 26.97 -18.91
N PHE A 11 4.07 27.18 -18.47
CA PHE A 11 3.29 26.13 -17.81
C PHE A 11 3.03 24.93 -18.72
N GLN A 12 2.61 25.10 -19.98
CA GLN A 12 2.36 23.92 -20.85
C GLN A 12 3.58 23.01 -21.09
N LEU A 13 4.81 23.52 -20.97
CA LEU A 13 6.04 22.74 -21.13
C LEU A 13 6.53 22.05 -19.84
N LEU A 14 5.94 22.38 -18.68
CA LEU A 14 6.26 21.74 -17.39
C LEU A 14 5.61 20.36 -17.22
N PHE A 15 4.46 20.13 -17.86
CA PHE A 15 3.60 18.96 -17.60
C PHE A 15 3.88 17.73 -18.47
N LEU A 16 5.02 17.67 -19.17
CA LEU A 16 5.44 16.47 -19.90
C LEU A 16 6.00 15.35 -18.99
N GLY A 17 6.21 15.62 -17.69
CA GLY A 17 6.62 14.61 -16.70
C GLY A 17 5.50 13.60 -16.42
N CYS A 18 4.40 14.05 -15.82
CA CYS A 18 3.27 13.21 -15.39
C CYS A 18 2.40 12.61 -16.53
N LEU A 19 2.88 12.57 -17.77
CA LEU A 19 2.15 11.92 -18.86
C LEU A 19 2.30 10.39 -18.75
N PRO A 20 1.20 9.62 -18.74
CA PRO A 20 1.31 8.16 -18.76
C PRO A 20 2.04 7.72 -20.03
N ARG A 21 3.16 7.02 -19.86
CA ARG A 21 3.83 6.35 -20.98
C ARG A 21 2.89 5.26 -21.55
N PRO A 22 2.74 5.15 -22.88
CA PRO A 22 2.05 4.00 -23.46
C PRO A 22 2.80 2.72 -23.07
N ALA A 23 2.07 1.65 -22.79
CA ALA A 23 2.65 0.36 -22.43
C ALA A 23 3.60 -0.11 -23.55
N THR A 24 4.89 -0.23 -23.26
CA THR A 24 5.86 -0.82 -24.18
C THR A 24 5.58 -2.31 -24.30
N PRO A 25 5.31 -2.85 -25.52
CA PRO A 25 5.11 -4.28 -25.68
C PRO A 25 6.39 -5.04 -25.33
N ASP A 26 6.25 -6.12 -24.58
CA ASP A 26 7.33 -7.04 -24.23
C ASP A 26 7.88 -7.72 -25.50
N LEU A 27 9.08 -7.29 -25.91
CA LEU A 27 9.85 -7.88 -27.00
C LEU A 27 10.92 -8.85 -26.47
N SER A 28 10.53 -9.77 -25.58
CA SER A 28 11.32 -10.96 -25.25
C SER A 28 10.83 -12.20 -26.02
N ARG A 29 11.14 -12.26 -27.32
CA ARG A 29 11.02 -13.50 -28.11
C ARG A 29 12.35 -13.90 -28.75
N HIS A 30 12.76 -15.11 -28.39
CA HIS A 30 13.72 -16.02 -29.04
C HIS A 30 14.71 -15.44 -30.05
N SER A 31 15.98 -15.51 -29.66
CA SER A 31 17.04 -16.00 -30.55
C SER A 31 17.62 -17.27 -29.94
N ASP A 32 17.21 -18.43 -30.45
CA ASP A 32 18.08 -19.61 -30.44
C ASP A 32 19.28 -19.29 -31.33
N ASP A 33 20.50 -19.58 -30.89
CA ASP A 33 21.60 -19.86 -31.80
C ASP A 33 22.57 -20.85 -31.14
N SER A 34 22.83 -21.94 -31.86
CA SER A 34 23.59 -23.09 -31.39
C SER A 34 24.89 -23.24 -32.17
N ASN A 35 26.03 -23.29 -31.47
CA ASN A 35 27.10 -24.26 -31.75
C ASN A 35 28.21 -24.24 -30.66
N PRO A 36 29.11 -25.25 -30.61
CA PRO A 36 29.76 -25.65 -29.36
C PRO A 36 31.28 -25.39 -29.37
N GLY A 37 31.93 -25.55 -28.20
CA GLY A 37 33.38 -25.66 -28.18
C GLY A 37 34.07 -25.75 -26.82
N ILE A 38 34.54 -26.97 -26.49
CA ILE A 38 35.83 -27.27 -25.85
C ILE A 38 36.01 -26.88 -24.35
N ASP A 39 35.80 -27.86 -23.47
CA ASP A 39 36.50 -27.99 -22.16
C ASP A 39 38.00 -28.26 -22.38
N PRO A 40 38.93 -27.83 -21.49
CA PRO A 40 39.38 -28.70 -20.38
C PRO A 40 39.94 -27.93 -19.14
N PRO A 41 40.58 -28.59 -18.14
CA PRO A 41 40.03 -29.62 -17.24
C PRO A 41 40.23 -29.27 -15.75
N THR A 42 39.58 -30.01 -14.85
CA THR A 42 39.81 -29.95 -13.40
C THR A 42 40.96 -30.83 -12.91
N PRO A 43 41.66 -30.40 -11.85
CA PRO A 43 42.20 -31.26 -10.80
C PRO A 43 41.56 -30.91 -9.44
N GLY A 44 41.43 -31.78 -8.45
CA GLY A 44 41.82 -33.18 -8.29
C GLY A 44 41.76 -33.51 -6.79
N LYS A 45 41.13 -34.62 -6.37
CA LYS A 45 41.01 -34.97 -4.95
C LYS A 45 42.36 -35.37 -4.34
N GLY A 46 42.60 -34.95 -3.09
CA GLY A 46 43.60 -35.53 -2.18
C GLY A 46 42.91 -35.98 -0.89
N THR A 47 43.42 -37.05 -0.27
CA THR A 47 42.77 -37.77 0.85
C THR A 47 43.74 -38.06 2.01
N ASP A 48 43.23 -37.94 3.24
CA ASP A 48 43.68 -38.62 4.48
C ASP A 48 45.08 -38.27 5.07
N PRO A 49 45.41 -38.70 6.31
CA PRO A 49 44.56 -39.11 7.45
C PRO A 49 44.89 -38.37 8.78
N GLY A 50 44.05 -38.57 9.81
CA GLY A 50 44.10 -37.84 11.09
C GLY A 50 45.03 -38.34 12.21
N THR A 51 44.73 -37.90 13.44
CA THR A 51 45.19 -38.48 14.72
C THR A 51 44.15 -38.25 15.82
N GLN A 52 43.94 -39.29 16.64
CA GLN A 52 43.26 -39.27 17.95
C GLN A 52 44.24 -38.66 19.01
N ASP A 53 43.99 -38.50 20.32
CA ASP A 53 43.12 -39.25 21.25
C ASP A 53 42.79 -38.37 22.53
N PRO A 54 42.53 -38.86 23.76
CA PRO A 54 41.25 -38.55 24.44
C PRO A 54 41.38 -37.82 25.80
N ASP A 55 40.25 -37.57 26.48
CA ASP A 55 40.03 -38.12 27.83
C ASP A 55 38.61 -37.87 28.39
N ASN A 56 38.10 -38.87 29.10
CA ASN A 56 36.83 -38.93 29.85
C ASN A 56 37.08 -39.86 31.05
N PRO A 57 36.51 -39.64 32.25
CA PRO A 57 35.54 -40.66 32.69
C PRO A 57 34.43 -40.21 33.68
N SER A 58 33.18 -40.54 33.33
CA SER A 58 32.24 -41.33 34.18
C SER A 58 31.56 -40.64 35.42
N VAL A 59 30.51 -41.15 36.08
CA VAL A 59 29.61 -42.34 35.93
C VAL A 59 28.26 -42.13 36.66
N GLY A 60 27.22 -42.87 36.25
CA GLY A 60 26.16 -43.42 37.13
C GLY A 60 24.78 -42.72 37.12
N SER A 61 23.62 -43.36 37.33
CA SER A 61 23.14 -44.77 37.31
C SER A 61 21.75 -44.79 37.98
N ASN A 62 20.75 -45.46 37.40
CA ASN A 62 19.35 -45.51 37.91
C ASN A 62 19.18 -46.31 39.23
N PRO A 63 17.98 -46.27 39.86
CA PRO A 63 17.09 -47.44 39.74
C PRO A 63 15.57 -47.15 39.66
N VAL A 64 14.78 -48.24 39.56
CA VAL A 64 13.32 -48.39 39.39
C VAL A 64 12.88 -49.48 40.41
N ASP A 65 11.70 -49.55 41.05
CA ASP A 65 10.26 -49.52 40.65
C ASP A 65 9.41 -49.06 41.90
N PRO A 66 8.07 -49.27 42.12
CA PRO A 66 6.98 -49.85 41.30
C PRO A 66 5.63 -49.10 41.29
N ALA A 67 4.63 -49.69 40.62
CA ALA A 67 3.30 -49.14 40.37
C ALA A 67 2.24 -49.29 41.50
N GLY A 68 1.19 -48.48 41.43
CA GLY A 68 -0.08 -48.58 42.19
C GLY A 68 -1.27 -48.05 41.36
N PRO A 69 -2.53 -48.49 41.60
CA PRO A 69 -3.48 -48.63 40.49
C PRO A 69 -4.56 -47.54 40.35
N GLY A 70 -4.97 -47.32 39.10
CA GLY A 70 -6.40 -47.21 38.73
C GLY A 70 -7.08 -45.83 38.83
N SER A 71 -7.11 -45.10 37.72
CA SER A 71 -8.25 -44.24 37.37
C SER A 71 -8.51 -44.25 35.87
N THR A 72 -9.78 -44.19 35.49
CA THR A 72 -10.28 -44.33 34.10
C THR A 72 -9.97 -43.10 33.25
N PRO A 73 -9.82 -43.24 31.91
CA PRO A 73 -9.44 -42.12 31.06
C PRO A 73 -10.57 -41.09 30.95
N VAL A 74 -10.32 -39.87 31.44
CA VAL A 74 -11.12 -38.70 31.09
C VAL A 74 -10.80 -38.34 29.64
N THR A 75 -11.73 -38.61 28.73
CA THR A 75 -11.71 -38.06 27.39
C THR A 75 -11.89 -36.54 27.46
N THR A 76 -10.79 -35.81 27.60
CA THR A 76 -10.77 -34.37 27.32
C THR A 76 -11.05 -34.19 25.84
N GLY A 77 -12.32 -33.94 25.49
CA GLY A 77 -12.69 -33.51 24.15
C GLY A 77 -11.84 -32.30 23.77
N GLY A 78 -11.23 -32.35 22.59
CA GLY A 78 -10.37 -31.28 22.12
C GLY A 78 -11.15 -29.98 22.09
N VAL A 79 -10.80 -29.04 22.97
CA VAL A 79 -11.28 -27.66 22.87
C VAL A 79 -10.80 -27.17 21.51
N ALA A 80 -11.74 -26.99 20.58
CA ALA A 80 -11.45 -26.40 19.29
C ALA A 80 -10.74 -25.08 19.57
N LYS A 81 -9.48 -24.97 19.13
CA LYS A 81 -8.64 -23.80 19.37
C LYS A 81 -9.42 -22.60 18.84
N ALA A 82 -9.86 -21.72 19.76
CA ALA A 82 -10.67 -20.57 19.38
C ALA A 82 -9.98 -19.85 18.22
N PRO A 83 -10.72 -19.42 17.17
CA PRO A 83 -10.12 -18.73 16.03
C PRO A 83 -9.23 -17.62 16.57
N LEU A 84 -7.97 -17.59 16.12
CA LEU A 84 -7.02 -16.57 16.55
C LEU A 84 -7.62 -15.20 16.25
N VAL A 85 -8.06 -14.48 17.28
CA VAL A 85 -8.54 -13.10 17.16
C VAL A 85 -7.44 -12.33 16.45
N GLN A 86 -7.77 -11.79 15.27
CA GLN A 86 -6.77 -11.23 14.37
C GLN A 86 -6.11 -10.01 15.03
N THR A 87 -4.83 -10.11 15.39
CA THR A 87 -4.17 -9.16 16.30
C THR A 87 -3.85 -7.80 15.68
N SER A 88 -3.75 -7.71 14.35
CA SER A 88 -3.65 -6.45 13.61
C SER A 88 -4.42 -6.53 12.27
N PRO A 89 -4.76 -5.39 11.64
CA PRO A 89 -5.20 -5.38 10.25
C PRO A 89 -4.15 -5.95 9.29
N ARG A 90 -4.62 -6.35 8.11
CA ARG A 90 -3.78 -6.59 6.94
C ARG A 90 -3.41 -5.27 6.26
N PHE A 91 -2.34 -5.28 5.48
CA PHE A 91 -1.90 -4.11 4.73
C PHE A 91 -2.98 -3.57 3.75
N ASP A 92 -3.85 -4.44 3.20
CA ASP A 92 -4.98 -4.05 2.33
C ASP A 92 -6.20 -3.47 3.07
N GLU A 93 -6.23 -3.49 4.40
CA GLU A 93 -7.35 -2.98 5.20
C GLU A 93 -7.13 -1.51 5.64
N VAL A 94 -5.90 -1.03 5.50
CA VAL A 94 -5.44 0.28 5.98
C VAL A 94 -5.39 1.30 4.84
N THR A 95 -5.77 2.54 5.16
CA THR A 95 -5.52 3.71 4.34
C THR A 95 -4.30 4.47 4.88
N TRP A 96 -3.34 4.76 4.01
CA TRP A 96 -2.10 5.46 4.31
C TRP A 96 -2.15 6.89 3.75
N LEU A 97 -1.78 7.88 4.56
CA LEU A 97 -1.64 9.27 4.10
C LEU A 97 -0.40 9.36 3.22
N THR A 98 -0.62 9.79 1.98
CA THR A 98 0.41 9.78 0.92
C THR A 98 0.69 11.21 0.46
N SER A 99 1.95 11.61 0.47
CA SER A 99 2.38 12.88 -0.09
C SER A 99 2.81 12.70 -1.55
N HIS A 100 2.13 13.39 -2.47
CA HIS A 100 2.57 13.50 -3.86
C HIS A 100 3.89 14.27 -3.91
N ASN A 101 4.86 13.77 -4.70
CA ASN A 101 6.18 14.35 -4.94
C ASN A 101 6.84 14.98 -3.71
N ALA A 102 6.96 14.16 -2.66
CA ALA A 102 7.39 14.53 -1.31
C ALA A 102 8.69 15.35 -1.23
N PHE A 103 9.58 15.18 -2.19
CA PHE A 103 10.88 15.85 -2.28
C PHE A 103 10.82 17.26 -2.89
N VAL A 104 9.76 17.59 -3.63
CA VAL A 104 9.54 18.93 -4.19
C VAL A 104 8.94 19.81 -3.09
N ASN A 105 9.79 20.20 -2.14
CA ASN A 105 9.35 20.90 -0.95
C ASN A 105 10.34 21.97 -0.49
N LYS A 106 9.83 23.05 0.11
CA LYS A 106 10.61 24.20 0.58
C LYS A 106 11.38 23.96 1.90
N GLY A 107 11.07 22.90 2.63
CA GLY A 107 11.69 22.59 3.92
C GLY A 107 13.02 21.85 3.80
N ASP A 108 13.19 21.04 2.75
CA ASP A 108 14.45 20.40 2.38
C ASP A 108 15.27 21.26 1.41
N GLU A 109 14.62 21.98 0.49
CA GLU A 109 15.30 22.79 -0.52
C GLU A 109 14.52 24.09 -0.81
N PRO A 110 14.95 25.26 -0.30
CA PRO A 110 14.18 26.49 -0.38
C PRO A 110 14.15 27.08 -1.79
N GLY A 111 13.11 27.87 -2.10
CA GLY A 111 13.06 28.63 -3.36
C GLY A 111 12.67 27.81 -4.60
N TRP A 112 11.92 26.72 -4.45
CA TRP A 112 11.04 26.22 -5.52
C TRP A 112 10.06 27.32 -5.95
N LEU A 113 9.76 27.40 -7.26
CA LEU A 113 8.75 28.33 -7.78
C LEU A 113 7.32 27.83 -7.54
N VAL A 114 7.16 26.51 -7.64
CA VAL A 114 5.95 25.72 -7.44
C VAL A 114 6.42 24.45 -6.74
N GLU A 115 5.78 24.07 -5.64
CA GLU A 115 6.19 22.94 -4.81
C GLU A 115 5.00 22.05 -4.45
N ASN A 116 5.23 20.74 -4.36
CA ASN A 116 4.20 19.77 -4.02
C ASN A 116 3.90 19.74 -2.51
N GLN A 117 4.89 20.06 -1.67
CA GLN A 117 4.72 20.07 -0.22
C GLN A 117 5.35 21.31 0.42
N SER A 118 4.71 21.86 1.45
CA SER A 118 5.23 23.02 2.21
C SER A 118 6.39 22.67 3.17
N ARG A 119 6.65 21.37 3.39
CA ARG A 119 7.41 20.84 4.52
C ARG A 119 8.43 19.79 4.10
N SER A 120 9.53 19.68 4.86
CA SER A 120 10.56 18.65 4.66
C SER A 120 10.02 17.24 4.81
N LEU A 121 10.69 16.25 4.21
CA LEU A 121 10.33 14.84 4.37
C LEU A 121 10.31 14.41 5.84
N GLN A 122 11.23 14.95 6.66
CA GLN A 122 11.23 14.66 8.10
C GLN A 122 9.95 15.15 8.78
N TYR A 123 9.51 16.38 8.47
CA TYR A 123 8.26 16.91 9.02
C TYR A 123 7.04 16.15 8.51
N GLN A 124 7.04 15.69 7.26
CA GLN A 124 5.98 14.82 6.70
C GLN A 124 5.89 13.50 7.50
N LEU A 125 7.01 12.81 7.71
CA LEU A 125 7.13 11.60 8.53
C LEU A 125 6.63 11.83 9.97
N ASP A 126 7.15 12.85 10.64
CA ASP A 126 6.82 13.18 12.05
C ASP A 126 5.34 13.55 12.25
N ASN A 127 4.64 13.97 11.18
CA ASN A 127 3.23 14.38 11.22
C ASN A 127 2.27 13.37 10.57
N GLY A 128 2.72 12.13 10.35
CA GLY A 128 1.85 10.99 10.02
C GLY A 128 1.66 10.72 8.53
N VAL A 129 2.45 11.34 7.64
CA VAL A 129 2.60 10.84 6.27
C VAL A 129 3.36 9.52 6.34
N THR A 130 2.77 8.48 5.74
CA THR A 130 3.27 7.10 5.82
C THR A 130 3.56 6.50 4.45
N ALA A 131 3.18 7.19 3.38
CA ALA A 131 3.55 6.83 2.02
C ALA A 131 4.06 8.05 1.24
N PHE A 132 5.03 7.85 0.36
CA PHE A 132 5.70 8.93 -0.36
C PHE A 132 5.79 8.61 -1.85
N MET A 133 5.30 9.52 -2.70
CA MET A 133 5.59 9.49 -4.14
C MET A 133 6.88 10.25 -4.42
N LEU A 134 7.77 9.65 -5.21
CA LEU A 134 9.12 10.15 -5.51
C LEU A 134 9.47 9.90 -6.98
N ASP A 135 9.84 10.95 -7.71
CA ASP A 135 10.26 10.83 -9.12
C ASP A 135 11.77 10.57 -9.18
N ILE A 136 12.18 9.39 -9.66
CA ILE A 136 13.59 9.01 -9.76
C ILE A 136 14.08 9.03 -11.21
N HIS A 137 15.19 9.73 -11.44
CA HIS A 137 15.82 9.93 -12.74
C HIS A 137 17.30 9.55 -12.70
N VAL A 138 17.90 9.34 -13.88
CA VAL A 138 19.36 9.17 -14.02
C VAL A 138 20.01 10.51 -14.35
N ASP A 139 20.96 10.94 -13.52
CA ASP A 139 21.86 12.06 -13.81
C ASP A 139 23.30 11.61 -13.55
N ALA A 140 24.20 11.86 -14.51
CA ALA A 140 25.61 11.43 -14.46
C ALA A 140 25.82 9.96 -14.03
N GLY A 141 24.93 9.05 -14.47
CA GLY A 141 24.98 7.62 -14.15
C GLY A 141 24.52 7.24 -12.73
N GLN A 142 23.84 8.15 -12.02
CA GLN A 142 23.33 7.91 -10.67
C GLN A 142 21.83 8.19 -10.60
N ALA A 143 21.11 7.41 -9.79
CA ALA A 143 19.71 7.68 -9.48
C ALA A 143 19.59 8.90 -8.55
N VAL A 144 18.77 9.86 -8.96
CA VAL A 144 18.54 11.15 -8.29
C VAL A 144 17.05 11.49 -8.31
N LEU A 145 16.63 12.43 -7.46
CA LEU A 145 15.25 12.91 -7.38
C LEU A 145 15.08 14.18 -8.22
N CYS A 146 14.13 14.20 -9.17
CA CYS A 146 13.90 15.35 -10.05
C CYS A 146 12.44 15.45 -10.48
N HIS A 147 11.82 16.63 -10.45
CA HIS A 147 10.45 16.81 -10.95
C HIS A 147 10.46 16.97 -12.48
N GLY A 148 10.37 15.86 -13.21
CA GLY A 148 10.38 15.79 -14.68
C GLY A 148 11.75 16.04 -15.34
N LYS A 149 12.49 17.10 -14.95
CA LYS A 149 13.87 17.35 -15.41
C LYS A 149 14.80 17.70 -14.26
N CYS A 150 16.01 17.14 -14.28
CA CYS A 150 17.06 17.38 -13.30
C CYS A 150 17.84 18.69 -13.49
N SER A 151 17.64 19.39 -14.62
CA SER A 151 18.18 20.72 -14.86
C SER A 151 17.38 21.44 -15.96
N GLY A 152 17.41 22.77 -15.94
CA GLY A 152 16.73 23.61 -16.94
C GLY A 152 16.63 25.06 -16.52
N PHE A 153 16.06 25.90 -17.38
CA PHE A 153 15.69 27.27 -17.06
C PHE A 153 14.16 27.44 -17.01
N PRO A 154 13.61 28.10 -15.98
CA PRO A 154 14.31 28.60 -14.79
C PRO A 154 14.63 27.45 -13.81
N SER A 155 15.77 27.52 -13.14
CA SER A 155 16.31 26.40 -12.33
C SER A 155 15.48 26.06 -11.09
N ASN A 156 14.68 27.00 -10.60
CA ASN A 156 13.75 26.81 -9.48
C ASN A 156 12.50 25.95 -9.81
N LEU A 157 12.39 25.44 -11.04
CA LEU A 157 11.41 24.43 -11.44
C LEU A 157 12.04 23.06 -11.72
N TYR A 158 13.36 22.99 -11.90
CA TYR A 158 14.08 21.80 -12.40
C TYR A 158 15.30 21.51 -11.53
N LYS A 159 15.08 21.37 -10.21
CA LYS A 159 16.14 21.04 -9.26
C LYS A 159 16.38 19.54 -9.20
N LYS A 160 17.63 19.18 -8.94
CA LYS A 160 18.09 17.82 -8.66
C LYS A 160 18.30 17.66 -7.16
N MET A 161 17.68 16.65 -6.57
CA MET A 161 17.72 16.32 -5.15
C MET A 161 18.42 14.96 -4.94
N ASP A 162 19.06 14.78 -3.79
CA ASP A 162 19.79 13.55 -3.46
C ASP A 162 18.83 12.43 -3.03
N LEU A 163 18.63 11.43 -3.88
CA LEU A 163 17.82 10.26 -3.58
C LEU A 163 18.35 9.52 -2.33
N ILE A 164 19.66 9.33 -2.21
CA ILE A 164 20.28 8.52 -1.15
C ILE A 164 20.05 9.17 0.22
N ALA A 165 20.05 10.50 0.30
CA ALA A 165 19.70 11.23 1.52
C ALA A 165 18.23 11.00 1.94
N TYR A 166 17.29 10.96 0.99
CA TYR A 166 15.87 10.70 1.27
C TYR A 166 15.65 9.24 1.70
N LEU A 167 16.28 8.27 1.01
CA LEU A 167 16.21 6.85 1.37
C LEU A 167 16.76 6.63 2.78
N ASN A 168 17.95 7.16 3.10
CA ASN A 168 18.53 7.04 4.44
C ASN A 168 17.64 7.68 5.51
N ARG A 169 17.03 8.84 5.25
CA ARG A 169 16.10 9.48 6.20
C ARG A 169 14.86 8.63 6.50
N ILE A 170 14.29 7.96 5.49
CA ILE A 170 13.20 7.00 5.66
C ILE A 170 13.67 5.78 6.47
N GLY A 171 14.86 5.24 6.16
CA GLY A 171 15.47 4.15 6.90
C GLY A 171 15.75 4.50 8.38
N ASP A 172 16.20 5.71 8.65
CA ASP A 172 16.46 6.24 10.00
C ASP A 172 15.18 6.49 10.79
N PHE A 173 14.09 6.90 10.13
CA PHE A 173 12.78 6.93 10.74
C PHE A 173 12.33 5.52 11.13
N LEU A 174 12.44 4.54 10.22
CA LEU A 174 12.15 3.13 10.53
C LEU A 174 13.05 2.59 11.66
N ASN A 175 14.32 3.00 11.75
CA ASN A 175 15.21 2.67 12.86
C ASN A 175 14.66 3.17 14.22
N LYS A 176 14.16 4.41 14.25
CA LYS A 176 13.65 5.08 15.48
C LYS A 176 12.23 4.66 15.87
N HIS A 177 11.41 4.25 14.90
CA HIS A 177 10.00 3.90 15.07
C HIS A 177 9.79 2.42 14.69
N PRO A 178 9.99 1.45 15.61
CA PRO A 178 9.93 0.02 15.29
C PRO A 178 8.54 -0.46 14.85
N GLU A 179 7.47 0.20 15.30
CA GLU A 179 6.09 -0.09 14.93
C GLU A 179 5.66 0.51 13.57
N ALA A 180 6.44 1.44 13.01
CA ALA A 180 6.06 2.15 11.80
C ALA A 180 6.09 1.24 10.56
N ILE A 181 5.12 1.37 9.66
CA ILE A 181 5.14 0.76 8.34
C ILE A 181 5.01 1.89 7.33
N LEU A 182 5.85 1.86 6.30
CA LEU A 182 5.94 2.91 5.29
C LEU A 182 5.80 2.35 3.87
N THR A 183 5.45 3.22 2.92
CA THR A 183 5.49 2.91 1.48
C THR A 183 6.26 3.98 0.71
N VAL A 184 7.01 3.58 -0.31
CA VAL A 184 7.54 4.49 -1.33
C VAL A 184 7.01 4.05 -2.69
N ILE A 185 6.50 5.00 -3.46
CA ILE A 185 5.97 4.80 -4.82
C ILE A 185 6.86 5.63 -5.74
N PHE A 186 7.56 4.97 -6.67
CA PHE A 186 8.44 5.62 -7.63
C PHE A 186 7.75 5.83 -8.98
N GLU A 187 7.82 7.05 -9.51
CA GLU A 187 7.79 7.29 -10.96
C GLU A 187 9.24 7.12 -11.45
N ASP A 188 9.52 6.03 -12.19
CA ASP A 188 10.86 5.46 -12.29
C ASP A 188 11.44 5.56 -13.70
N TYR A 189 12.29 6.55 -13.88
CA TYR A 189 13.08 6.79 -15.08
C TYR A 189 14.49 6.16 -15.01
N THR A 190 14.73 5.21 -14.08
CA THR A 190 16.04 4.59 -13.85
C THR A 190 16.13 3.16 -14.39
N GLY A 191 17.34 2.71 -14.68
CA GLY A 191 17.63 1.30 -14.87
C GLY A 191 17.76 0.57 -13.53
N ILE A 192 17.72 -0.77 -13.56
CA ILE A 192 17.87 -1.60 -12.35
C ILE A 192 19.22 -1.37 -11.65
N ASN A 193 20.27 -1.01 -12.39
CA ASN A 193 21.62 -0.84 -11.84
C ASN A 193 21.76 0.47 -11.06
N GLU A 194 21.20 1.56 -11.56
CA GLU A 194 21.21 2.87 -10.91
C GLU A 194 20.39 2.85 -9.62
N LEU A 195 19.20 2.23 -9.64
CA LEU A 195 18.40 2.05 -8.42
C LEU A 195 19.08 1.12 -7.42
N ARG A 196 19.67 -0.01 -7.86
CA ARG A 196 20.45 -0.91 -6.99
C ARG A 196 21.59 -0.17 -6.30
N ALA A 197 22.36 0.61 -7.05
CA ALA A 197 23.48 1.39 -6.52
C ALA A 197 23.06 2.49 -5.51
N ALA A 198 21.83 3.02 -5.63
CA ALA A 198 21.27 3.93 -4.63
C ALA A 198 20.79 3.17 -3.37
N LEU A 199 20.11 2.03 -3.53
CA LEU A 199 19.67 1.18 -2.42
C LEU A 199 20.84 0.62 -1.61
N ASP A 200 21.92 0.18 -2.25
CA ASP A 200 23.12 -0.34 -1.58
C ASP A 200 23.85 0.74 -0.76
N LYS A 201 23.63 2.03 -1.08
CA LYS A 201 24.09 3.19 -0.27
C LYS A 201 23.08 3.64 0.80
N ALA A 202 21.94 2.97 0.91
CA ALA A 202 20.91 3.22 1.91
C ALA A 202 20.45 1.90 2.60
N PRO A 203 21.35 1.19 3.30
CA PRO A 203 21.05 -0.13 3.88
C PRO A 203 19.89 -0.09 4.88
N SER A 204 19.76 0.97 5.67
CA SER A 204 18.65 1.15 6.62
C SER A 204 17.27 1.24 5.96
N PHE A 205 17.21 1.59 4.67
CA PHE A 205 16.02 1.53 3.82
C PHE A 205 15.89 0.14 3.19
N ARG A 206 16.91 -0.27 2.43
CA ARG A 206 16.98 -1.51 1.64
C ARG A 206 16.65 -2.75 2.47
N ASP A 207 17.19 -2.85 3.69
CA ASP A 207 17.01 -4.03 4.52
C ASP A 207 15.61 -4.13 5.14
N ARG A 208 14.82 -3.03 5.14
CA ARG A 208 13.42 -3.01 5.58
C ARG A 208 12.43 -3.36 4.45
N ILE A 209 12.88 -3.46 3.19
CA ILE A 209 12.01 -3.74 2.04
C ILE A 209 11.28 -5.08 2.21
N TYR A 210 9.96 -5.01 2.16
CA TYR A 210 9.04 -6.13 2.03
C TYR A 210 8.87 -6.47 0.56
N ASP A 211 9.28 -7.67 0.18
CA ASP A 211 9.15 -8.20 -1.18
C ASP A 211 7.82 -8.96 -1.34
N PRO A 212 6.83 -8.40 -2.05
CA PRO A 212 5.52 -9.04 -2.20
C PRO A 212 5.55 -10.26 -3.13
N TYR A 213 6.55 -10.37 -4.01
CA TYR A 213 6.71 -11.54 -4.88
C TYR A 213 7.23 -12.74 -4.08
N LYS A 214 8.27 -12.55 -3.26
CA LYS A 214 8.82 -13.58 -2.38
C LYS A 214 7.82 -14.00 -1.29
N ALA A 215 7.01 -13.07 -0.81
CA ALA A 215 5.93 -13.38 0.12
C ALA A 215 4.73 -14.09 -0.55
N ASP A 216 4.63 -14.05 -1.88
CA ASP A 216 3.54 -14.64 -2.67
C ASP A 216 2.17 -14.05 -2.32
N VAL A 217 2.09 -12.71 -2.18
CA VAL A 217 0.86 -12.02 -1.76
C VAL A 217 -0.29 -12.19 -2.75
N ARG A 218 0.01 -12.49 -4.01
CA ARG A 218 -0.98 -12.80 -5.07
C ARG A 218 -1.83 -14.02 -4.73
N ASN A 219 -1.25 -15.05 -4.11
CA ASN A 219 -1.96 -16.26 -3.73
C ASN A 219 -2.32 -16.30 -2.24
N LYS A 220 -1.51 -15.67 -1.37
CA LYS A 220 -1.68 -15.70 0.09
C LYS A 220 -2.41 -14.50 0.68
N GLY A 221 -2.63 -13.45 -0.11
CA GLY A 221 -3.11 -12.15 0.35
C GLY A 221 -2.00 -11.29 0.96
N TRP A 222 -2.35 -10.05 1.29
CA TRP A 222 -1.42 -9.12 1.94
C TRP A 222 -1.13 -9.53 3.40
N PRO A 223 0.08 -9.23 3.91
CA PRO A 223 0.47 -9.59 5.27
C PRO A 223 -0.30 -8.77 6.31
N ARG A 224 -0.28 -9.25 7.55
CA ARG A 224 -0.64 -8.43 8.71
C ARG A 224 0.48 -7.46 9.06
N LEU A 225 0.09 -6.30 9.59
CA LEU A 225 1.05 -5.30 10.06
C LEU A 225 1.95 -5.87 11.18
N ASP A 226 1.40 -6.65 12.11
CA ASP A 226 2.18 -7.28 13.19
C ASP A 226 3.22 -8.28 12.66
N ALA A 227 2.91 -9.02 11.59
CA ALA A 227 3.86 -9.89 10.89
C ALA A 227 4.97 -9.08 10.18
N MET A 228 4.61 -8.00 9.47
CA MET A 228 5.59 -7.07 8.87
C MET A 228 6.53 -6.47 9.93
N ILE A 229 6.00 -6.13 11.10
CA ILE A 229 6.76 -5.58 12.22
C ILE A 229 7.71 -6.63 12.80
N LYS A 230 7.20 -7.81 13.12
CA LYS A 230 7.97 -8.94 13.66
C LYS A 230 9.11 -9.38 12.74
N ASP A 231 8.84 -9.54 11.46
CA ASP A 231 9.84 -9.95 10.45
C ASP A 231 10.73 -8.77 10.02
N ASN A 232 10.44 -7.58 10.54
CA ASN A 232 11.12 -6.32 10.29
C ASN A 232 11.18 -5.89 8.81
N LYS A 233 10.20 -6.38 8.02
CA LYS A 233 9.97 -6.04 6.62
C LYS A 233 8.79 -5.08 6.54
N ARG A 234 9.08 -3.82 6.89
CA ARG A 234 8.10 -2.75 7.18
C ARG A 234 8.01 -1.67 6.11
N LEU A 235 8.62 -1.87 4.95
CA LEU A 235 8.68 -0.90 3.86
C LEU A 235 8.23 -1.55 2.56
N LEU A 236 7.07 -1.17 2.03
CA LEU A 236 6.68 -1.54 0.67
C LEU A 236 7.30 -0.53 -0.31
N VAL A 237 7.92 -1.02 -1.38
CA VAL A 237 8.45 -0.15 -2.45
C VAL A 237 7.76 -0.56 -3.75
N ILE A 238 7.17 0.42 -4.42
CA ILE A 238 6.41 0.26 -5.68
C ILE A 238 7.13 1.09 -6.76
N SER A 239 7.19 0.58 -7.98
CA SER A 239 7.70 1.31 -9.16
C SER A 239 6.73 1.11 -10.35
N ASP A 240 6.61 2.12 -11.21
CA ASP A 240 5.93 2.00 -12.50
C ASP A 240 6.77 1.26 -13.57
N ARG A 241 7.96 0.77 -13.19
CA ARG A 241 8.81 -0.13 -13.98
C ARG A 241 8.74 -1.58 -13.48
N SER A 242 8.54 -2.52 -14.40
CA SER A 242 8.51 -3.96 -14.12
C SER A 242 9.88 -4.61 -13.91
N ASP A 243 10.96 -3.92 -14.28
CA ASP A 243 12.35 -4.43 -14.26
C ASP A 243 13.05 -4.36 -12.89
N LYS A 244 12.32 -4.05 -11.81
CA LYS A 244 12.88 -3.86 -10.46
C LYS A 244 12.62 -5.00 -9.47
N LYS A 245 11.94 -6.07 -9.91
CA LYS A 245 11.53 -7.22 -9.07
C LYS A 245 12.66 -7.83 -8.22
N ASP A 246 13.86 -8.01 -8.79
CA ASP A 246 15.01 -8.59 -8.08
C ASP A 246 15.55 -7.73 -6.92
N LEU A 247 15.06 -6.49 -6.79
CA LEU A 247 15.35 -5.58 -5.67
C LEU A 247 14.27 -5.66 -4.57
N GLY A 248 13.28 -6.54 -4.70
CA GLY A 248 12.08 -6.59 -3.85
C GLY A 248 11.08 -5.47 -4.15
N VAL A 249 11.29 -4.68 -5.21
CA VAL A 249 10.42 -3.59 -5.62
C VAL A 249 9.25 -4.13 -6.43
N ALA A 250 8.04 -3.79 -6.00
CA ALA A 250 6.78 -4.19 -6.60
C ALA A 250 6.51 -3.42 -7.90
N TYR A 251 6.15 -4.11 -8.98
CA TYR A 251 5.61 -3.43 -10.16
C TYR A 251 4.18 -2.96 -9.87
N ALA A 252 3.89 -1.67 -10.10
CA ALA A 252 2.60 -1.07 -9.75
C ALA A 252 1.41 -1.87 -10.32
N GLN A 253 1.44 -2.19 -11.62
CA GLN A 253 0.32 -2.87 -12.30
C GLN A 253 0.07 -4.33 -11.85
N ASP A 254 1.02 -4.97 -11.13
CA ASP A 254 0.82 -6.30 -10.55
C ASP A 254 -0.01 -6.27 -9.26
N PHE A 255 0.03 -5.15 -8.53
CA PHE A 255 -0.42 -5.06 -7.13
C PHE A 255 -1.38 -3.90 -6.83
N THR A 256 -1.40 -2.85 -7.64
CA THR A 256 -2.24 -1.66 -7.44
C THR A 256 -3.26 -1.45 -8.56
N VAL A 257 -4.32 -0.71 -8.20
CA VAL A 257 -5.16 0.04 -9.12
C VAL A 257 -5.01 1.52 -8.77
N GLU A 258 -5.05 2.40 -9.75
CA GLU A 258 -4.77 3.82 -9.55
C GLU A 258 -5.73 4.67 -10.39
N ASN A 259 -6.28 5.75 -9.84
CA ASN A 259 -7.06 6.69 -10.66
C ASN A 259 -6.14 7.65 -11.41
N TYR A 260 -6.61 8.12 -12.57
CA TYR A 260 -5.95 9.18 -13.31
C TYR A 260 -5.65 10.36 -12.39
N TRP A 261 -4.39 10.80 -12.40
CA TRP A 261 -3.79 11.53 -11.28
C TRP A 261 -4.38 12.93 -11.06
N SER A 262 -4.77 13.61 -12.12
CA SER A 262 -5.19 15.02 -12.06
C SER A 262 -6.70 15.22 -11.86
N LEU A 263 -7.03 16.16 -10.97
CA LEU A 263 -8.31 16.87 -10.88
C LEU A 263 -8.47 18.00 -11.93
N GLY A 264 -7.49 18.16 -12.82
CA GLY A 264 -7.39 19.25 -13.78
C GLY A 264 -7.03 20.59 -13.12
N LYS A 265 -6.67 21.59 -13.93
CA LYS A 265 -6.26 22.94 -13.47
C LYS A 265 -7.26 23.61 -12.51
N GLU A 266 -8.54 23.42 -12.81
CA GLU A 266 -9.65 24.04 -12.07
C GLU A 266 -10.15 23.20 -10.88
N GLY A 267 -9.62 21.99 -10.67
CA GLY A 267 -10.09 21.06 -9.63
C GLY A 267 -11.46 20.45 -9.92
N LYS A 268 -11.85 20.36 -11.20
CA LYS A 268 -13.21 19.97 -11.64
C LYS A 268 -13.30 18.56 -12.21
N ASP A 269 -12.17 17.91 -12.53
CA ASP A 269 -12.13 16.56 -13.09
C ASP A 269 -12.22 15.52 -11.96
N ILE A 270 -13.31 15.61 -11.17
CA ILE A 270 -13.48 14.84 -9.93
C ILE A 270 -13.76 13.35 -10.16
N ILE A 271 -14.17 12.96 -11.37
CA ILE A 271 -14.53 11.58 -11.73
C ILE A 271 -13.30 10.67 -11.64
N CYS A 272 -13.37 9.65 -10.79
CA CYS A 272 -12.32 8.64 -10.67
C CYS A 272 -12.36 7.63 -11.83
N LYS A 273 -11.72 8.00 -12.94
CA LYS A 273 -11.35 7.09 -14.04
C LYS A 273 -10.01 6.40 -13.74
N THR A 274 -9.75 5.23 -14.31
CA THR A 274 -8.45 4.54 -14.15
C THR A 274 -7.29 5.33 -14.77
N ARG A 275 -6.06 5.13 -14.23
CA ARG A 275 -4.79 5.60 -14.82
C ARG A 275 -4.35 4.77 -16.02
N TRP A 276 -4.68 3.47 -16.07
CA TRP A 276 -4.23 2.56 -17.12
C TRP A 276 -5.44 1.90 -17.79
N ASP A 277 -5.59 2.09 -19.10
CA ASP A 277 -6.76 1.64 -19.88
C ASP A 277 -7.03 0.13 -19.78
N ASN A 278 -5.98 -0.67 -19.56
CA ASN A 278 -6.03 -2.14 -19.40
C ASN A 278 -6.31 -2.61 -17.97
N ILE A 279 -6.42 -1.73 -16.98
CA ILE A 279 -6.57 -2.07 -15.55
C ILE A 279 -7.71 -1.23 -14.95
N PRO A 280 -8.94 -1.78 -14.85
CA PRO A 280 -10.05 -1.04 -14.25
C PRO A 280 -9.85 -0.87 -12.74
N LEU A 281 -10.40 0.21 -12.16
CA LEU A 281 -10.29 0.47 -10.71
C LEU A 281 -10.91 -0.64 -9.86
N ASN A 282 -11.97 -1.28 -10.35
CA ASN A 282 -12.60 -2.41 -9.70
C ASN A 282 -11.98 -3.79 -10.04
N ARG A 283 -10.74 -3.82 -10.56
CA ARG A 283 -10.05 -5.09 -10.83
C ARG A 283 -10.00 -5.98 -9.58
N THR A 284 -10.32 -7.26 -9.79
CA THR A 284 -10.30 -8.33 -8.80
C THR A 284 -9.75 -9.60 -9.44
N ASP A 285 -8.68 -10.17 -8.89
CA ASP A 285 -8.07 -11.41 -9.39
C ASP A 285 -8.28 -12.53 -8.35
N GLY A 286 -9.47 -13.13 -8.35
CA GLY A 286 -9.85 -14.24 -7.46
C GLY A 286 -9.91 -13.84 -5.96
N LYS A 287 -8.85 -14.18 -5.22
CA LYS A 287 -8.69 -13.82 -3.79
C LYS A 287 -7.79 -12.60 -3.57
N PHE A 288 -7.08 -12.12 -4.59
CA PHE A 288 -6.16 -11.01 -4.42
C PHE A 288 -6.88 -9.65 -4.40
N ALA A 289 -6.62 -8.87 -3.34
CA ALA A 289 -7.04 -7.48 -3.24
C ALA A 289 -5.97 -6.55 -3.82
N TYR A 290 -6.28 -5.90 -4.94
CA TYR A 290 -5.48 -4.79 -5.46
C TYR A 290 -5.54 -3.60 -4.51
N LEU A 291 -4.38 -3.02 -4.21
CA LEU A 291 -4.30 -1.80 -3.40
C LEU A 291 -4.76 -0.59 -4.24
N PHE A 292 -5.71 0.19 -3.74
CA PHE A 292 -6.16 1.39 -4.46
C PHE A 292 -5.32 2.62 -4.10
N VAL A 293 -4.56 3.13 -5.06
CA VAL A 293 -3.89 4.43 -5.03
C VAL A 293 -4.88 5.51 -5.50
N MET A 294 -5.39 6.30 -4.56
CA MET A 294 -6.28 7.41 -4.84
C MET A 294 -5.51 8.74 -4.93
N ASN A 295 -5.32 9.24 -6.15
CA ASN A 295 -4.73 10.54 -6.43
C ASN A 295 -5.78 11.65 -6.29
N HIS A 296 -5.47 12.67 -5.50
CA HIS A 296 -6.29 13.87 -5.26
C HIS A 296 -5.43 15.13 -5.26
N PHE A 297 -5.05 15.56 -6.45
CA PHE A 297 -4.30 16.80 -6.69
C PHE A 297 -4.53 17.33 -8.10
N ARG A 298 -4.05 18.56 -8.38
CA ARG A 298 -4.21 19.25 -9.68
C ARG A 298 -2.91 19.18 -10.49
N ASP A 299 -2.99 19.61 -11.76
CA ASP A 299 -1.81 19.87 -12.61
C ASP A 299 -0.78 20.81 -11.95
N ILE A 300 -1.25 21.76 -11.13
CA ILE A 300 -0.40 22.77 -10.48
C ILE A 300 -0.56 22.62 -8.96
N PRO A 301 0.46 22.13 -8.24
CA PRO A 301 0.42 22.06 -6.79
C PRO A 301 0.62 23.46 -6.23
N THR A 302 -0.46 24.07 -5.74
CA THR A 302 -0.36 25.30 -4.95
C THR A 302 -1.07 25.09 -3.63
N SER A 303 -0.46 25.60 -2.55
CA SER A 303 -1.05 25.61 -1.21
C SER A 303 -2.49 26.16 -1.21
N ALA A 304 -2.78 27.18 -2.02
CA ALA A 304 -4.12 27.74 -2.17
C ALA A 304 -5.14 26.77 -2.84
N PHE A 305 -4.71 25.94 -3.79
CA PHE A 305 -5.55 24.90 -4.38
C PHE A 305 -5.71 23.72 -3.42
N SER A 306 -4.64 23.24 -2.80
CA SER A 306 -4.71 22.20 -1.76
C SER A 306 -5.58 22.61 -0.56
N ALA A 307 -5.55 23.88 -0.15
CA ALA A 307 -6.43 24.41 0.91
C ALA A 307 -7.92 24.43 0.51
N ALA A 308 -8.25 24.35 -0.78
CA ALA A 308 -9.62 24.16 -1.27
C ALA A 308 -9.95 22.67 -1.43
N ASP A 309 -9.04 21.90 -2.03
CA ASP A 309 -9.27 20.51 -2.45
C ASP A 309 -9.15 19.51 -1.28
N ASN A 310 -8.23 19.72 -0.34
CA ASN A 310 -7.98 18.85 0.81
C ASN A 310 -8.97 19.06 1.97
N LYS A 311 -10.01 19.89 1.79
CA LYS A 311 -11.07 20.05 2.79
C LYS A 311 -11.79 18.73 3.01
N ILE A 312 -12.20 18.48 4.25
CA ILE A 312 -12.80 17.20 4.66
C ILE A 312 -14.05 16.89 3.83
N ASP A 313 -14.94 17.85 3.62
CA ASP A 313 -16.17 17.70 2.83
C ASP A 313 -15.90 17.42 1.34
N VAL A 314 -14.94 18.13 0.74
CA VAL A 314 -14.53 17.96 -0.67
C VAL A 314 -13.89 16.59 -0.90
N LEU A 315 -12.94 16.20 -0.04
CA LEU A 315 -12.33 14.88 -0.06
C LEU A 315 -13.38 13.79 0.17
N TRP A 316 -14.24 13.93 1.18
CA TRP A 316 -15.20 12.89 1.56
C TRP A 316 -16.26 12.66 0.49
N SER A 317 -16.78 13.72 -0.13
CA SER A 317 -17.69 13.59 -1.27
C SER A 317 -17.00 12.87 -2.44
N ARG A 318 -15.77 13.26 -2.83
CA ARG A 318 -15.07 12.57 -3.92
C ARG A 318 -14.77 11.10 -3.59
N ILE A 319 -14.40 10.80 -2.35
CA ILE A 319 -14.16 9.43 -1.87
C ILE A 319 -15.45 8.59 -1.93
N ASN A 320 -16.55 9.11 -1.37
CA ASN A 320 -17.81 8.37 -1.20
C ASN A 320 -18.63 8.28 -2.49
N ASP A 321 -18.65 9.36 -3.27
CA ASP A 321 -19.59 9.54 -4.38
C ASP A 321 -18.95 9.24 -5.76
N GLN A 322 -17.62 9.17 -5.84
CA GLN A 322 -16.89 8.91 -7.09
C GLN A 322 -15.90 7.75 -6.97
N CYS A 323 -14.91 7.84 -6.07
CA CYS A 323 -13.73 6.99 -6.13
C CYS A 323 -13.90 5.61 -5.51
N SER A 324 -14.51 5.50 -4.33
CA SER A 324 -14.77 4.18 -3.74
C SER A 324 -15.79 3.37 -4.56
N PRO A 325 -16.91 3.96 -5.05
CA PRO A 325 -17.82 3.26 -5.97
C PRO A 325 -17.14 2.80 -7.27
N ALA A 326 -16.33 3.64 -7.91
CA ALA A 326 -15.63 3.27 -9.14
C ALA A 326 -14.58 2.16 -8.93
N ALA A 327 -14.00 2.06 -7.72
CA ALA A 327 -13.04 1.04 -7.37
C ALA A 327 -13.66 -0.21 -6.71
N GLU A 328 -14.94 -0.17 -6.31
CA GLU A 328 -15.61 -1.16 -5.45
C GLU A 328 -14.85 -1.44 -4.13
N LYS A 329 -14.01 -0.51 -3.68
CA LYS A 329 -13.14 -0.67 -2.50
C LYS A 329 -12.73 0.67 -1.88
N LYS A 330 -12.38 0.62 -0.59
CA LYS A 330 -11.75 1.73 0.14
C LYS A 330 -10.37 2.04 -0.45
N ALA A 331 -9.98 3.31 -0.51
CA ALA A 331 -8.62 3.70 -0.89
C ALA A 331 -7.58 3.17 0.11
N ASN A 332 -6.48 2.60 -0.39
CA ASN A 332 -5.34 2.20 0.45
C ASN A 332 -4.32 3.32 0.56
N PHE A 333 -4.18 4.17 -0.45
CA PHE A 333 -3.34 5.36 -0.41
C PHE A 333 -4.19 6.57 -0.78
N LEU A 334 -4.18 7.62 0.03
CA LEU A 334 -4.73 8.93 -0.35
C LEU A 334 -3.56 9.87 -0.62
N ALA A 335 -3.28 10.10 -1.91
CA ALA A 335 -2.19 10.94 -2.39
C ALA A 335 -2.65 12.38 -2.63
N VAL A 336 -1.99 13.32 -1.95
CA VAL A 336 -2.31 14.76 -1.99
C VAL A 336 -1.07 15.63 -2.09
N ASP A 337 -1.23 16.81 -2.69
CA ASP A 337 -0.29 17.93 -2.56
C ASP A 337 -0.63 18.76 -1.32
N HIS A 338 0.41 19.29 -0.66
CA HIS A 338 0.38 20.02 0.61
C HIS A 338 -0.50 19.33 1.67
N PHE A 339 -0.02 18.19 2.19
CA PHE A 339 -0.73 17.33 3.14
C PHE A 339 -1.19 18.02 4.45
N ASP A 340 -0.56 19.13 4.84
CA ASP A 340 -0.86 19.92 6.04
C ASP A 340 -1.93 21.02 5.83
N GLU A 341 -2.39 21.21 4.59
CA GLU A 341 -3.42 22.20 4.25
C GLU A 341 -4.83 21.82 4.70
N ALA A 342 -5.74 22.80 4.59
CA ALA A 342 -7.16 22.68 4.96
C ALA A 342 -7.38 22.18 6.41
N ASP A 343 -6.55 22.69 7.35
CA ASP A 343 -6.50 22.23 8.74
C ASP A 343 -6.34 20.70 8.82
N TRP A 344 -5.26 20.18 8.23
CA TRP A 344 -4.93 18.76 8.20
C TRP A 344 -6.04 17.87 7.62
N GLY A 345 -6.81 18.39 6.66
CA GLY A 345 -8.03 17.75 6.17
C GLY A 345 -7.80 16.34 5.61
N ALA A 346 -6.74 16.16 4.80
CA ALA A 346 -6.33 14.85 4.28
C ALA A 346 -5.98 13.85 5.40
N ARG A 347 -5.25 14.28 6.45
CA ARG A 347 -4.91 13.44 7.61
C ARG A 347 -6.16 13.03 8.39
N LYS A 348 -7.11 13.95 8.61
CA LYS A 348 -8.38 13.68 9.28
C LYS A 348 -9.24 12.69 8.46
N VAL A 349 -9.28 12.84 7.14
CA VAL A 349 -9.95 11.91 6.21
C VAL A 349 -9.32 10.52 6.20
N VAL A 350 -7.98 10.41 6.29
CA VAL A 350 -7.32 9.10 6.41
C VAL A 350 -7.62 8.43 7.77
N ALA A 351 -7.66 9.19 8.86
CA ALA A 351 -8.10 8.66 10.15
C ALA A 351 -9.56 8.15 10.09
N GLU A 352 -10.45 8.95 9.50
CA GLU A 352 -11.85 8.60 9.24
C GLU A 352 -11.99 7.29 8.44
N LEU A 353 -11.20 7.09 7.37
CA LEU A 353 -11.17 5.84 6.57
C LEU A 353 -10.65 4.63 7.36
N ASN A 354 -9.74 4.83 8.31
CA ASN A 354 -9.24 3.76 9.19
C ASN A 354 -10.21 3.43 10.34
N GLU A 355 -11.21 4.27 10.59
CA GLU A 355 -12.37 3.93 11.43
C GLU A 355 -13.47 3.19 10.66
N ARG A 356 -13.47 3.22 9.32
CA ARG A 356 -14.37 2.41 8.48
C ARG A 356 -13.88 0.97 8.42
N VAL A 357 -14.41 0.14 9.32
CA VAL A 357 -14.00 -1.26 9.51
C VAL A 357 -14.86 -2.28 8.78
N ALA A 358 -16.07 -1.90 8.35
CA ALA A 358 -16.93 -2.75 7.54
C ALA A 358 -17.33 -2.06 6.23
N ILE A 359 -17.53 -2.83 5.18
CA ILE A 359 -18.10 -2.36 3.91
C ILE A 359 -19.23 -3.30 3.52
N VAL A 360 -20.43 -2.79 3.36
CA VAL A 360 -21.59 -3.54 2.86
C VAL A 360 -21.75 -3.28 1.36
N TYR A 361 -22.12 -4.32 0.61
CA TYR A 361 -22.22 -4.33 -0.83
C TYR A 361 -23.58 -4.85 -1.31
N ALA A 362 -24.11 -4.21 -2.34
CA ALA A 362 -25.39 -4.55 -2.95
C ALA A 362 -25.33 -5.86 -3.75
N ASP A 363 -24.19 -6.17 -4.37
CA ASP A 363 -23.99 -7.39 -5.15
C ASP A 363 -23.10 -8.42 -4.41
N ASN A 364 -23.02 -9.63 -4.97
CA ASN A 364 -22.07 -10.65 -4.53
C ASN A 364 -20.62 -10.30 -4.91
N ASP A 365 -19.66 -11.06 -4.38
CA ASP A 365 -18.22 -10.94 -4.64
C ASP A 365 -17.57 -9.59 -4.25
N LEU A 366 -18.19 -8.83 -3.33
CA LEU A 366 -17.77 -7.49 -2.87
C LEU A 366 -17.83 -6.44 -3.98
N LYS A 367 -18.98 -6.37 -4.67
CA LYS A 367 -19.20 -5.54 -5.86
C LYS A 367 -20.47 -4.69 -5.80
N GLY A 368 -20.62 -3.84 -6.81
CA GLY A 368 -21.77 -2.97 -6.98
C GLY A 368 -21.76 -1.79 -6.03
N LYS A 369 -22.96 -1.31 -5.71
CA LYS A 369 -23.13 -0.18 -4.80
C LYS A 369 -22.66 -0.56 -3.40
N MET A 370 -21.82 0.28 -2.80
CA MET A 370 -21.14 -0.01 -1.54
C MET A 370 -21.33 1.11 -0.51
N GLN A 371 -21.21 0.77 0.77
CA GLN A 371 -21.16 1.75 1.86
C GLN A 371 -20.18 1.34 2.96
N MET A 372 -19.36 2.30 3.37
CA MET A 372 -18.35 2.15 4.41
C MET A 372 -18.93 2.50 5.80
N LEU A 373 -18.87 1.55 6.73
CA LEU A 373 -19.45 1.65 8.07
C LEU A 373 -18.36 1.72 9.15
N LYS A 374 -18.58 2.57 10.15
CA LYS A 374 -17.81 2.61 11.41
C LYS A 374 -18.40 1.58 12.39
N PRO A 375 -17.73 1.30 13.52
CA PRO A 375 -18.40 0.74 14.69
C PRO A 375 -19.61 1.62 15.06
N GLY A 376 -20.76 0.99 15.29
CA GLY A 376 -22.03 1.69 15.43
C GLY A 376 -23.22 0.77 15.21
N LYS A 377 -24.41 1.36 15.27
CA LYS A 377 -25.67 0.68 14.98
C LYS A 377 -26.40 1.43 13.87
N TYR A 378 -26.91 0.69 12.89
CA TYR A 378 -27.51 1.24 11.68
C TYR A 378 -28.86 0.57 11.43
N LEU A 379 -29.87 1.37 11.13
CA LEU A 379 -31.15 0.91 10.60
C LEU A 379 -31.10 0.99 9.07
N ALA A 380 -32.01 0.33 8.36
CA ALA A 380 -31.98 0.32 6.89
C ALA A 380 -32.07 1.72 6.25
N LYS A 381 -32.74 2.69 6.88
CA LYS A 381 -32.76 4.11 6.45
C LYS A 381 -31.37 4.79 6.47
N ASP A 382 -30.43 4.25 7.24
CA ASP A 382 -29.05 4.74 7.34
C ASP A 382 -28.16 4.08 6.27
N LEU A 383 -28.72 3.18 5.45
CA LEU A 383 -28.08 2.52 4.33
C LEU A 383 -28.43 3.25 3.02
N SER A 384 -27.40 3.63 2.27
CA SER A 384 -27.49 4.38 1.03
C SER A 384 -28.23 3.65 -0.11
N PHE A 385 -28.46 2.35 0.03
CA PHE A 385 -29.19 1.50 -0.92
C PHE A 385 -30.48 0.87 -0.36
N GLY A 386 -30.89 1.20 0.87
CA GLY A 386 -32.17 0.77 1.44
C GLY A 386 -32.13 -0.58 2.19
N GLU A 387 -33.32 -1.04 2.59
CA GLU A 387 -33.52 -2.35 3.24
C GLU A 387 -33.44 -3.49 2.22
N ASP A 388 -33.08 -4.69 2.67
CA ASP A 388 -33.15 -5.92 1.87
C ASP A 388 -32.38 -5.84 0.54
N GLN A 389 -31.17 -5.28 0.60
CA GLN A 389 -30.28 -5.05 -0.54
C GLN A 389 -28.80 -5.34 -0.22
N ILE A 390 -28.48 -6.22 0.76
CA ILE A 390 -27.09 -6.59 1.10
C ILE A 390 -26.83 -8.03 0.67
N ASN A 391 -25.85 -8.22 -0.23
CA ASN A 391 -25.44 -9.53 -0.74
C ASN A 391 -24.04 -9.96 -0.27
N SER A 392 -23.13 -9.02 -0.03
CA SER A 392 -21.77 -9.32 0.45
C SER A 392 -21.20 -8.24 1.37
N ILE A 393 -20.22 -8.59 2.20
CA ILE A 393 -19.67 -7.73 3.27
C ILE A 393 -18.16 -7.94 3.41
N LYS A 394 -17.40 -6.84 3.42
CA LYS A 394 -16.00 -6.81 3.85
C LYS A 394 -15.92 -6.50 5.36
N VAL A 395 -15.13 -7.25 6.12
CA VAL A 395 -14.92 -7.08 7.57
C VAL A 395 -13.43 -7.00 7.88
N SER A 396 -12.98 -5.86 8.39
CA SER A 396 -11.57 -5.65 8.77
C SER A 396 -11.22 -6.40 10.06
N ALA A 397 -9.93 -6.65 10.31
CA ALA A 397 -9.48 -7.30 11.54
C ALA A 397 -10.00 -6.60 12.82
N LYS A 398 -10.16 -7.39 13.90
CA LYS A 398 -10.78 -6.96 15.18
C LYS A 398 -12.11 -6.24 15.01
N SER A 399 -12.92 -6.70 14.08
CA SER A 399 -14.23 -6.12 13.83
C SER A 399 -15.24 -7.21 13.56
N ARG A 400 -16.49 -6.91 13.90
CA ARG A 400 -17.61 -7.84 13.80
C ARG A 400 -18.81 -7.12 13.19
N VAL A 401 -19.52 -7.80 12.29
CA VAL A 401 -20.76 -7.32 11.70
C VAL A 401 -21.87 -8.30 12.01
N LYS A 402 -22.97 -7.81 12.58
CA LYS A 402 -24.20 -8.57 12.87
C LYS A 402 -25.32 -8.03 12.00
N LEU A 403 -25.98 -8.90 11.24
CA LEU A 403 -27.16 -8.57 10.43
C LEU A 403 -28.42 -9.12 11.10
N TYR A 404 -29.49 -8.35 11.05
CA TYR A 404 -30.76 -8.63 11.72
C TYR A 404 -31.92 -8.56 10.72
N ALA A 405 -32.84 -9.52 10.83
CA ALA A 405 -33.96 -9.70 9.91
C ALA A 405 -35.06 -8.65 10.09
N ASP A 406 -35.13 -8.03 11.27
CA ASP A 406 -36.08 -6.97 11.57
C ASP A 406 -35.35 -5.68 11.95
N ASP A 407 -36.09 -4.57 11.90
CA ASP A 407 -35.70 -3.29 12.47
C ASP A 407 -35.46 -3.37 14.00
N ASN A 408 -34.62 -2.47 14.52
CA ASN A 408 -34.19 -2.40 15.92
C ASN A 408 -33.49 -3.68 16.45
N TYR A 409 -32.68 -4.32 15.62
CA TYR A 409 -31.72 -5.37 15.99
C TYR A 409 -32.37 -6.65 16.55
N LYS A 410 -33.49 -7.07 15.97
CA LYS A 410 -34.19 -8.31 16.32
C LYS A 410 -33.98 -9.38 15.24
N ASN A 411 -34.13 -10.65 15.62
CA ASN A 411 -33.98 -11.81 14.74
C ASN A 411 -32.62 -11.82 13.99
N LEU A 412 -31.54 -12.12 14.73
CA LEU A 412 -30.18 -12.21 14.17
C LEU A 412 -30.12 -13.21 13.00
N LEU A 413 -29.69 -12.75 11.83
CA LEU A 413 -29.48 -13.57 10.63
C LEU A 413 -28.09 -14.23 10.65
N ILE A 414 -27.06 -13.42 10.89
CA ILE A 414 -25.65 -13.83 10.82
C ILE A 414 -24.76 -12.87 11.61
N GLU A 415 -23.66 -13.42 12.11
CA GLU A 415 -22.53 -12.70 12.66
C GLU A 415 -21.29 -13.03 11.81
N LEU A 416 -20.53 -12.01 11.44
CA LEU A 416 -19.34 -12.11 10.57
C LEU A 416 -18.14 -11.44 11.25
N THR A 417 -16.99 -12.11 11.24
CA THR A 417 -15.68 -11.61 11.69
C THR A 417 -14.62 -11.65 10.58
N GLU A 418 -15.03 -11.98 9.35
CA GLU A 418 -14.22 -11.99 8.14
C GLU A 418 -15.07 -11.65 6.90
N ASP A 419 -14.41 -11.40 5.76
CA ASP A 419 -15.05 -11.06 4.49
C ASP A 419 -16.01 -12.17 4.01
N SER A 420 -17.29 -11.84 3.84
CA SER A 420 -18.29 -12.73 3.22
C SER A 420 -18.60 -12.25 1.81
N LYS A 421 -18.21 -13.04 0.81
CA LYS A 421 -18.47 -12.74 -0.62
C LYS A 421 -19.91 -13.04 -1.05
N ASN A 422 -20.67 -13.80 -0.28
CA ASN A 422 -22.05 -14.18 -0.61
C ASN A 422 -22.79 -14.59 0.67
N LEU A 423 -23.91 -13.92 0.97
CA LEU A 423 -24.73 -14.20 2.17
C LEU A 423 -25.73 -15.35 2.00
N GLY A 424 -25.87 -15.89 0.78
CA GLY A 424 -26.75 -17.01 0.43
C GLY A 424 -28.21 -16.73 0.78
N ASP A 425 -28.87 -17.66 1.45
CA ASP A 425 -30.26 -17.51 1.92
C ASP A 425 -30.48 -16.36 2.93
N LYS A 426 -29.44 -15.59 3.27
CA LYS A 426 -29.49 -14.40 4.16
C LYS A 426 -29.24 -13.09 3.42
N ALA A 427 -28.91 -13.15 2.12
CA ALA A 427 -28.91 -11.98 1.27
C ALA A 427 -30.30 -11.34 1.26
N ASP A 428 -30.35 -10.02 1.11
CA ASP A 428 -31.58 -9.26 0.88
C ASP A 428 -32.69 -9.52 1.90
N LYS A 429 -32.28 -9.63 3.18
CA LYS A 429 -33.17 -9.82 4.35
C LYS A 429 -32.80 -8.96 5.56
N ALA A 430 -31.81 -8.08 5.43
CA ALA A 430 -31.24 -7.34 6.56
C ALA A 430 -31.84 -5.94 6.67
N SER A 431 -32.66 -5.71 7.71
CA SER A 431 -33.26 -4.40 8.00
C SER A 431 -32.51 -3.61 9.08
N SER A 432 -31.59 -4.25 9.84
CA SER A 432 -30.67 -3.52 10.73
C SER A 432 -29.31 -4.21 10.91
N ILE A 433 -28.28 -3.40 11.22
CA ILE A 433 -26.88 -3.81 11.32
C ILE A 433 -26.27 -3.29 12.63
N ILE A 434 -25.44 -4.13 13.27
CA ILE A 434 -24.49 -3.67 14.28
C ILE A 434 -23.07 -3.95 13.78
N VAL A 435 -22.20 -2.95 13.86
CA VAL A 435 -20.76 -3.06 13.59
C VAL A 435 -20.01 -2.79 14.90
N GLU A 436 -19.12 -3.69 15.28
CA GLU A 436 -18.38 -3.64 16.55
C GLU A 436 -16.87 -3.72 16.28
N ARG A 437 -16.04 -3.15 17.15
CA ARG A 437 -14.61 -3.51 17.27
C ARG A 437 -14.43 -4.47 18.45
N GLU A 438 -13.46 -5.37 18.31
CA GLU A 438 -13.08 -6.42 19.27
C GLU A 438 -11.78 -6.08 20.04
#